data_AF-A0A414HLR5-F1
#
_entry.id   AF-A0A414HLR5-F1
#
_cell.length_a   1.000
_cell.length_b   1.000
_cell.length_c   1.000
_cell.angle_alpha   90.00
_cell.angle_beta   90.00
_cell.angle_gamma   90.00
#
_symmetry.space_group_name_H-M   'P 1'
#
loop_
_entity.id
_entity.type
_entity.pdbx_description
1 polymer ?
#
loop_
_entity_poly.entity_id
_entity_poly.type
_entity_poly.pdbx_seq_one_letter_code
_entity_poly.pdbx_strand_id
1 'polypeptide(L)'
;MIHMKMLRRILYILPVIGIMIASCVDIESKDFEHIGGYNTMDNEESAQYYADLRAWKATSQGYGRPIFFGWFSNWSPEGPIRKGYLASLPDSIDMVSMWSGPFGLNEAKLADKEIFQKKKGGKITVCYILHNIGTGITPASVSEKVQAENPNASSEEITELVNKATEAYWGFTSGEKGAEDHIAAIQRYAKALVDTIVATDYDGLDIDWEPDNGGDGGRYVGSLKDRRGGPRGEFLHYLVEEIGKYFGPMATERPNGKYYYFMIDGEIWNSNKESAPYFDYFITQAYGDSNLDRRVSTLQSWCGEYYDYRKHIFTENFESSWTTGGVLLTQAAYNHANGPKGGVGAFRLDNDYDNARDYNFVRHAIQINLQAYQEYMDNQSNENTEQQ
;
A
#
# COMPACT_ATOMS: atom_id res chain seq x y z
N MET A 1 -57.71 -47.19 -20.10
CA MET A 1 -57.99 -47.37 -21.54
C MET A 1 -58.22 -45.98 -22.12
N ILE A 2 -57.13 -45.26 -22.40
CA ILE A 2 -56.60 -44.98 -23.74
C ILE A 2 -57.54 -44.07 -24.54
N HIS A 3 -57.13 -42.81 -24.75
CA HIS A 3 -56.97 -42.25 -26.10
C HIS A 3 -56.11 -40.98 -26.08
N MET A 4 -54.84 -41.16 -26.44
CA MET A 4 -53.93 -40.14 -26.97
C MET A 4 -54.36 -39.74 -28.40
N LYS A 5 -54.24 -38.46 -28.73
CA LYS A 5 -53.91 -37.92 -30.07
C LYS A 5 -52.90 -36.80 -29.81
N MET A 6 -51.58 -36.97 -29.98
CA MET A 6 -50.83 -36.93 -31.26
C MET A 6 -51.42 -35.91 -32.25
N LEU A 7 -50.71 -34.96 -32.87
CA LEU A 7 -49.28 -34.70 -33.04
C LEU A 7 -49.24 -33.37 -33.83
N ARG A 8 -48.41 -32.39 -33.47
CA ARG A 8 -47.81 -31.50 -34.48
C ARG A 8 -46.36 -31.22 -34.10
N ARG A 9 -45.50 -31.97 -34.78
CA ARG A 9 -44.05 -31.82 -34.86
C ARG A 9 -43.72 -30.43 -35.41
N ILE A 10 -42.81 -29.72 -34.73
CA ILE A 10 -41.80 -28.90 -35.41
C ILE A 10 -40.45 -29.42 -34.93
N LEU A 11 -39.68 -29.90 -35.90
CA LEU A 11 -38.35 -30.48 -35.78
C LEU A 11 -37.29 -29.38 -35.58
N TYR A 12 -36.36 -29.66 -34.67
CA TYR A 12 -34.90 -29.46 -34.74
C TYR A 12 -34.34 -28.26 -35.52
N ILE A 13 -33.79 -27.30 -34.78
CA ILE A 13 -32.45 -26.76 -35.05
C ILE A 13 -31.73 -26.64 -33.70
N LEU A 14 -30.85 -27.59 -33.42
CA LEU A 14 -29.74 -27.43 -32.46
C LEU A 14 -28.60 -26.77 -33.23
N PRO A 15 -28.00 -25.69 -32.70
CA PRO A 15 -26.57 -25.56 -32.69
C PRO A 15 -26.09 -25.71 -31.25
N VAL A 16 -25.18 -26.67 -31.07
CA VAL A 16 -24.38 -26.90 -29.89
C VAL A 16 -23.56 -25.64 -29.59
N ILE A 17 -24.02 -24.81 -28.66
CA ILE A 17 -23.18 -23.86 -27.92
C ILE A 17 -23.70 -23.87 -26.48
N GLY A 18 -23.11 -24.75 -25.68
CA GLY A 18 -23.39 -24.90 -24.26
C GLY A 18 -22.09 -25.20 -23.54
N ILE A 19 -21.08 -24.37 -23.78
CA ILE A 19 -19.83 -24.37 -23.04
C ILE A 19 -19.74 -22.99 -22.38
N MET A 20 -19.75 -23.02 -21.05
CA MET A 20 -19.14 -22.05 -20.14
C MET A 20 -19.77 -20.67 -20.05
N ILE A 21 -20.67 -20.47 -19.07
CA ILE A 21 -20.57 -19.32 -18.16
C ILE A 21 -20.99 -19.79 -16.75
N ALA A 22 -20.04 -20.38 -16.04
CA ALA A 22 -20.05 -20.42 -14.58
C ALA A 22 -18.90 -19.54 -14.10
N SER A 23 -19.04 -18.23 -14.24
CA SER A 23 -18.19 -17.25 -13.56
C SER A 23 -19.01 -16.52 -12.50
N CYS A 24 -19.59 -17.30 -11.58
CA CYS A 24 -19.77 -16.81 -10.22
C CYS A 24 -18.36 -16.73 -9.62
N VAL A 25 -17.69 -15.60 -9.80
CA VAL A 25 -16.55 -15.26 -8.95
C VAL A 25 -17.14 -14.81 -7.63
N ASP A 26 -17.63 -15.78 -6.87
CA ASP A 26 -17.92 -15.64 -5.45
C ASP A 26 -16.58 -15.50 -4.73
N ILE A 27 -16.00 -14.30 -4.81
CA ILE A 27 -14.73 -14.01 -4.15
C ILE A 27 -14.90 -14.18 -2.63
N GLU A 28 -16.11 -14.03 -2.07
CA GLU A 28 -16.37 -14.40 -0.67
C GLU A 28 -17.81 -14.92 -0.37
N SER A 29 -18.32 -16.02 -0.98
CA SER A 29 -19.63 -16.61 -0.59
C SER A 29 -19.60 -17.65 0.52
N LYS A 30 -18.41 -17.96 1.06
CA LYS A 30 -18.30 -18.66 2.34
C LYS A 30 -18.36 -17.62 3.44
N ASP A 31 -19.22 -17.78 4.43
CA ASP A 31 -19.16 -16.98 5.65
C ASP A 31 -17.75 -17.12 6.26
N PHE A 32 -16.86 -16.17 5.96
CA PHE A 32 -15.51 -16.14 6.52
C PHE A 32 -15.63 -15.82 8.01
N GLU A 33 -15.44 -16.85 8.82
CA GLU A 33 -15.57 -16.75 10.27
C GLU A 33 -14.52 -15.79 10.86
N HIS A 34 -15.03 -14.85 11.66
CA HIS A 34 -14.42 -13.55 11.96
C HIS A 34 -13.15 -13.56 12.81
N ILE A 35 -12.85 -14.65 13.50
CA ILE A 35 -11.66 -14.76 14.34
C ILE A 35 -11.08 -16.15 14.18
N GLY A 36 -10.06 -16.24 13.34
CA GLY A 36 -9.23 -17.44 13.26
C GLY A 36 -9.61 -18.45 12.18
N GLY A 37 -10.81 -18.47 11.60
CA GLY A 37 -11.20 -19.30 10.42
C GLY A 37 -10.33 -20.55 10.13
N TYR A 38 -9.81 -20.68 8.90
CA TYR A 38 -8.78 -21.70 8.58
C TYR A 38 -7.42 -21.43 9.25
N ASN A 39 -7.20 -20.24 9.81
CA ASN A 39 -5.96 -19.89 10.52
C ASN A 39 -5.79 -20.68 11.83
N THR A 40 -6.87 -21.07 12.50
CA THR A 40 -6.90 -21.92 13.71
C THR A 40 -6.94 -23.41 13.36
N MET A 41 -7.09 -23.74 12.08
CA MET A 41 -6.99 -25.10 11.57
C MET A 41 -5.54 -25.39 11.14
N ASP A 42 -5.09 -26.60 11.47
CA ASP A 42 -3.79 -27.15 11.04
C ASP A 42 -4.02 -28.54 10.44
N ASN A 43 -4.60 -28.56 9.24
CA ASN A 43 -4.97 -29.76 8.50
C ASN A 43 -4.86 -29.56 6.98
N GLU A 44 -5.06 -30.64 6.20
CA GLU A 44 -4.93 -30.63 4.74
C GLU A 44 -5.84 -29.60 4.04
N GLU A 45 -7.07 -29.41 4.54
CA GLU A 45 -8.02 -28.44 4.00
C GLU A 45 -7.51 -27.01 4.17
N SER A 46 -7.06 -26.64 5.37
CA SER A 46 -6.45 -25.33 5.63
C SER A 46 -5.18 -25.11 4.81
N ALA A 47 -4.35 -26.15 4.64
CA ALA A 47 -3.13 -26.07 3.86
C ALA A 47 -3.41 -25.79 2.38
N GLN A 48 -4.39 -26.49 1.79
CA GLN A 48 -4.81 -26.28 0.40
C GLN A 48 -5.43 -24.90 0.23
N TYR A 49 -6.32 -24.47 1.14
CA TYR A 49 -6.92 -23.14 1.11
C TYR A 49 -5.86 -22.03 1.05
N TYR A 50 -4.85 -22.06 1.92
CA TYR A 50 -3.79 -21.05 1.90
C TYR A 50 -2.85 -21.18 0.70
N ALA A 51 -2.67 -22.37 0.12
CA ALA A 51 -1.96 -22.52 -1.14
C ALA A 51 -2.70 -21.83 -2.29
N ASP A 52 -4.02 -22.03 -2.38
CA ASP A 52 -4.87 -21.40 -3.39
C ASP A 52 -4.94 -19.87 -3.19
N LEU A 53 -5.03 -19.41 -1.94
CA LEU A 53 -4.99 -17.98 -1.62
C LEU A 53 -3.68 -17.35 -2.09
N ARG A 54 -2.53 -17.97 -1.82
CA ARG A 54 -1.23 -17.48 -2.29
C ARG A 54 -1.13 -17.50 -3.82
N ALA A 55 -1.67 -18.52 -4.47
CA ALA A 55 -1.72 -18.57 -5.93
C ALA A 55 -2.58 -17.44 -6.52
N TRP A 56 -3.75 -17.16 -5.93
CA TRP A 56 -4.59 -16.03 -6.31
C TRP A 56 -3.93 -14.67 -6.02
N LYS A 57 -3.17 -14.54 -4.93
CA LYS A 57 -2.37 -13.33 -4.68
C LYS A 57 -1.26 -13.12 -5.70
N ALA A 58 -0.63 -14.20 -6.17
CA ALA A 58 0.41 -14.11 -7.18
C ALA A 58 -0.09 -13.58 -8.52
N THR A 59 -1.40 -13.65 -8.83
CA THR A 59 -1.95 -13.09 -10.07
C THR A 59 -1.89 -11.57 -10.16
N SER A 60 -1.67 -10.86 -9.04
CA SER A 60 -1.46 -9.40 -9.05
C SER A 60 -0.07 -8.98 -9.53
N GLN A 61 0.89 -9.90 -9.54
CA GLN A 61 2.26 -9.62 -9.99
C GLN A 61 2.26 -9.10 -11.43
N GLY A 62 3.15 -8.15 -11.72
CA GLY A 62 3.19 -7.51 -13.04
C GLY A 62 1.90 -6.76 -13.40
N TYR A 63 1.11 -6.35 -12.40
CA TYR A 63 -0.17 -5.68 -12.56
C TYR A 63 -1.25 -6.53 -13.24
N GLY A 64 -1.22 -7.86 -13.04
CA GLY A 64 -2.19 -8.80 -13.61
C GLY A 64 -3.62 -8.70 -13.03
N ARG A 65 -3.77 -8.01 -11.90
CA ARG A 65 -5.06 -7.56 -11.33
C ARG A 65 -4.81 -6.38 -10.39
N PRO A 66 -5.83 -5.54 -10.11
CA PRO A 66 -5.68 -4.50 -9.09
C PRO A 66 -5.56 -5.14 -7.70
N ILE A 67 -4.90 -4.40 -6.80
CA ILE A 67 -4.71 -4.81 -5.41
C ILE A 67 -5.64 -4.06 -4.46
N PHE A 68 -5.81 -4.60 -3.25
CA PHE A 68 -6.25 -3.82 -2.11
C PHE A 68 -5.08 -3.51 -1.19
N PHE A 69 -4.95 -2.23 -0.86
CA PHE A 69 -3.92 -1.65 0.00
C PHE A 69 -4.54 -1.09 1.28
N GLY A 70 -3.78 -0.97 2.38
CA GLY A 70 -4.16 -0.02 3.40
C GLY A 70 -3.12 0.22 4.48
N TRP A 71 -3.25 1.35 5.17
CA TRP A 71 -2.42 1.68 6.32
C TRP A 71 -2.97 1.04 7.58
N PHE A 72 -2.17 0.15 8.18
CA PHE A 72 -2.51 -0.58 9.40
C PHE A 72 -1.79 0.06 10.59
N SER A 73 -2.58 0.56 11.55
CA SER A 73 -2.06 1.48 12.59
C SER A 73 -2.15 0.93 14.01
N ASN A 74 -3.03 -0.05 14.25
CA ASN A 74 -3.29 -0.60 15.58
C ASN A 74 -2.58 -1.93 15.84
N TRP A 75 -1.33 -2.09 15.39
CA TRP A 75 -0.64 -3.38 15.46
C TRP A 75 -0.23 -3.76 16.89
N SER A 76 -1.09 -4.58 17.51
CA SER A 76 -0.96 -5.08 18.87
C SER A 76 -1.53 -6.50 18.92
N PRO A 77 -0.78 -7.51 18.43
CA PRO A 77 -1.27 -8.89 18.31
C PRO A 77 -1.19 -9.63 19.65
N GLU A 78 -1.72 -9.02 20.71
CA GLU A 78 -1.76 -9.56 22.06
C GLU A 78 -3.17 -9.44 22.64
N GLY A 79 -3.62 -10.47 23.35
CA GLY A 79 -4.95 -10.49 23.98
C GLY A 79 -6.11 -10.83 23.04
N PRO A 80 -7.36 -10.73 23.53
CA PRO A 80 -8.52 -11.30 22.84
C PRO A 80 -9.06 -10.44 21.68
N ILE A 81 -8.73 -9.15 21.63
CA ILE A 81 -9.26 -8.22 20.61
C ILE A 81 -8.46 -8.37 19.33
N ARG A 82 -9.12 -8.86 18.26
CA ARG A 82 -8.44 -9.24 17.01
C ARG A 82 -8.21 -8.09 16.03
N LYS A 83 -8.78 -6.91 16.28
CA LYS A 83 -8.55 -5.67 15.51
C LYS A 83 -7.06 -5.36 15.30
N GLY A 84 -6.20 -5.69 16.27
CA GLY A 84 -4.77 -5.41 16.23
C GLY A 84 -3.89 -6.49 15.61
N TYR A 85 -4.48 -7.52 15.00
CA TYR A 85 -3.76 -8.67 14.43
C TYR A 85 -3.77 -8.61 12.91
N LEU A 86 -2.59 -8.62 12.27
CA LEU A 86 -2.44 -8.78 10.83
C LEU A 86 -3.06 -10.11 10.35
N ALA A 87 -2.92 -11.17 11.16
CA ALA A 87 -3.52 -12.47 10.87
C ALA A 87 -5.05 -12.41 10.70
N SER A 88 -5.71 -11.45 11.36
CA SER A 88 -7.17 -11.28 11.37
C SER A 88 -7.70 -10.35 10.27
N LEU A 89 -6.82 -9.69 9.52
CA LEU A 89 -7.20 -8.95 8.33
C LEU A 89 -7.95 -9.86 7.33
N PRO A 90 -8.86 -9.36 6.48
CA PRO A 90 -9.44 -10.16 5.42
C PRO A 90 -8.36 -10.82 4.55
N ASP A 91 -8.51 -12.10 4.24
CA ASP A 91 -7.55 -12.87 3.44
C ASP A 91 -7.35 -12.26 2.04
N SER A 92 -8.34 -11.53 1.56
CA SER A 92 -8.37 -10.83 0.28
C SER A 92 -7.53 -9.53 0.25
N ILE A 93 -7.01 -9.02 1.40
CA ILE A 93 -6.08 -7.88 1.43
C ILE A 93 -4.69 -8.28 0.91
N ASP A 94 -4.18 -7.58 -0.10
CA ASP A 94 -2.89 -7.90 -0.73
C ASP A 94 -1.70 -7.32 0.02
N MET A 95 -1.82 -6.05 0.43
CA MET A 95 -0.72 -5.30 1.01
C MET A 95 -1.20 -4.38 2.13
N VAL A 96 -0.40 -4.29 3.18
CA VAL A 96 -0.56 -3.27 4.21
C VAL A 96 0.73 -2.50 4.42
N SER A 97 0.58 -1.23 4.77
CA SER A 97 1.68 -0.36 5.14
C SER A 97 1.60 -0.04 6.62
N MET A 98 2.68 -0.29 7.35
CA MET A 98 2.71 -0.19 8.80
C MET A 98 2.88 1.26 9.23
N TRP A 99 1.76 1.89 9.59
CA TRP A 99 1.74 3.29 9.99
C TRP A 99 2.38 3.48 11.38
N SER A 100 3.40 4.33 11.45
CA SER A 100 4.01 4.85 12.69
C SER A 100 4.41 3.80 13.74
N GLY A 101 5.48 3.05 13.47
CA GLY A 101 6.18 2.22 14.47
C GLY A 101 6.49 0.78 14.06
N PRO A 102 6.98 0.50 12.84
CA PRO A 102 7.20 -0.85 12.35
C PRO A 102 8.24 -1.63 13.18
N PHE A 103 9.35 -1.01 13.59
CA PHE A 103 10.52 -1.76 14.07
C PHE A 103 10.48 -2.22 15.53
N GLY A 104 9.45 -1.84 16.30
CA GLY A 104 9.24 -2.32 17.67
C GLY A 104 8.69 -3.75 17.70
N LEU A 105 9.47 -4.71 17.21
CA LEU A 105 9.10 -6.13 17.06
C LEU A 105 9.32 -6.92 18.36
N ASN A 106 8.31 -7.67 18.77
CA ASN A 106 8.37 -8.67 19.83
C ASN A 106 7.95 -10.05 19.26
N GLU A 107 7.99 -11.11 20.07
CA GLU A 107 7.62 -12.47 19.62
C GLU A 107 6.21 -12.55 19.02
N ALA A 108 5.23 -11.89 19.63
CA ALA A 108 3.85 -11.87 19.15
C ALA A 108 3.72 -11.20 17.76
N LYS A 109 4.38 -10.05 17.58
CA LYS A 109 4.45 -9.35 16.29
C LYS A 109 5.17 -10.19 15.24
N LEU A 110 6.27 -10.85 15.58
CA LEU A 110 6.99 -11.72 14.63
C LEU A 110 6.10 -12.88 14.14
N ALA A 111 5.36 -13.53 15.05
CA ALA A 111 4.45 -14.61 14.70
C ALA A 111 3.26 -14.12 13.84
N ASP A 112 2.66 -12.99 14.21
CA ASP A 112 1.55 -12.38 13.45
C ASP A 112 1.97 -11.97 12.03
N LYS A 113 3.18 -11.39 11.92
CA LYS A 113 3.82 -11.06 10.63
C LYS A 113 4.03 -12.30 9.77
N GLU A 114 4.54 -13.38 10.36
CA GLU A 114 4.77 -14.64 9.66
C GLU A 114 3.48 -15.28 9.14
N ILE A 115 2.39 -15.23 9.90
CA ILE A 115 1.08 -15.70 9.44
C ILE A 115 0.62 -14.88 8.23
N PHE A 116 0.67 -13.55 8.32
CA PHE A 116 0.21 -12.69 7.22
C PHE A 116 1.06 -12.86 5.95
N GLN A 117 2.38 -12.88 6.08
CA GLN A 117 3.29 -12.98 4.93
C GLN A 117 3.36 -14.40 4.36
N LYS A 118 3.63 -15.41 5.19
CA LYS A 118 3.97 -16.76 4.73
C LYS A 118 2.74 -17.65 4.58
N LYS A 119 1.78 -17.59 5.51
CA LYS A 119 0.55 -18.39 5.44
C LYS A 119 -0.43 -17.75 4.44
N LYS A 120 -0.75 -16.47 4.62
CA LYS A 120 -1.74 -15.76 3.79
C LYS A 120 -1.19 -15.18 2.48
N GLY A 121 0.11 -14.95 2.38
CA GLY A 121 0.74 -14.38 1.18
C GLY A 121 0.64 -12.86 1.06
N GLY A 122 0.20 -12.16 2.11
CA GLY A 122 0.13 -10.70 2.13
C GLY A 122 1.50 -10.05 2.18
N LYS A 123 1.56 -8.76 1.84
CA LYS A 123 2.79 -7.95 1.86
C LYS A 123 2.71 -6.87 2.92
N ILE A 124 3.81 -6.64 3.62
CA ILE A 124 3.89 -5.67 4.70
C ILE A 124 5.02 -4.69 4.40
N THR A 125 4.69 -3.42 4.17
CA THR A 125 5.67 -2.35 3.95
C THR A 125 5.83 -1.49 5.19
N VAL A 126 7.00 -0.86 5.32
CA VAL A 126 7.27 0.16 6.33
C VAL A 126 6.73 1.50 5.82
N CYS A 127 6.03 2.27 6.66
CA CYS A 127 5.58 3.62 6.34
C CYS A 127 6.19 4.65 7.28
N TYR A 128 6.67 5.76 6.71
CA TYR A 128 7.06 6.95 7.46
C TYR A 128 6.82 8.22 6.65
N ILE A 129 6.44 9.29 7.34
CA ILE A 129 6.59 10.66 6.84
C ILE A 129 8.09 10.97 6.74
N LEU A 130 8.65 10.93 5.53
CA LEU A 130 10.10 11.08 5.31
C LEU A 130 10.47 12.51 4.92
N HIS A 131 10.40 13.43 5.87
CA HIS A 131 10.82 14.83 5.70
C HIS A 131 12.23 15.13 6.21
N ASN A 132 12.78 14.25 7.04
CA ASN A 132 14.09 14.40 7.67
C ASN A 132 14.94 13.14 7.48
N ILE A 133 16.25 13.35 7.37
CA ILE A 133 17.23 12.28 7.49
C ILE A 133 17.12 11.70 8.90
N GLY A 134 17.12 10.37 9.01
CA GLY A 134 17.12 9.69 10.30
C GLY A 134 15.76 9.35 10.89
N THR A 135 14.66 9.75 10.23
CA THR A 135 13.31 9.38 10.69
C THR A 135 13.19 7.86 10.93
N GLY A 136 12.61 7.49 12.07
CA GLY A 136 12.27 6.09 12.38
C GLY A 136 13.41 5.18 12.84
N ILE A 137 14.65 5.39 12.38
CA ILE A 137 15.79 4.48 12.66
C ILE A 137 16.98 5.13 13.36
N THR A 138 16.93 6.43 13.66
CA THR A 138 17.96 7.03 14.53
C THR A 138 17.86 6.45 15.95
N PRO A 139 18.96 6.00 16.56
CA PRO A 139 18.92 5.44 17.92
C PRO A 139 18.34 6.42 18.93
N ALA A 140 17.46 5.92 19.82
CA ALA A 140 16.84 6.71 20.89
C ALA A 140 17.87 7.42 21.79
N SER A 141 19.08 6.86 21.94
CA SER A 141 20.17 7.47 22.69
C SER A 141 20.56 8.87 22.18
N VAL A 142 20.31 9.19 20.90
CA VAL A 142 20.56 10.53 20.35
C VAL A 142 19.61 11.55 20.96
N SER A 143 18.30 11.26 20.97
CA SER A 143 17.30 12.17 21.54
C SER A 143 17.35 12.20 23.07
N GLU A 144 17.56 11.04 23.72
CA GLU A 144 17.73 10.93 25.16
C GLU A 144 18.91 11.77 25.68
N LYS A 145 20.04 11.77 24.96
CA LYS A 145 21.19 12.61 25.30
C LYS A 145 20.85 14.09 25.23
N VAL A 146 20.20 14.53 24.15
CA VAL A 146 19.77 15.93 23.99
C VAL A 146 18.85 16.35 25.14
N GLN A 147 17.88 15.51 25.51
CA GLN A 147 16.96 15.79 26.62
C GLN A 147 17.69 15.86 27.96
N ALA A 148 18.61 14.94 28.23
CA ALA A 148 19.39 14.91 29.47
C ALA A 148 20.31 16.15 29.62
N GLU A 149 20.87 16.64 28.52
CA GLU A 149 21.73 17.83 28.49
C GLU A 149 20.94 19.14 28.57
N ASN A 150 19.63 19.12 28.30
CA ASN A 150 18.77 20.31 28.22
C ASN A 150 17.48 20.17 29.09
N PRO A 151 17.59 19.92 30.41
CA PRO A 151 16.45 19.57 31.26
C PRO A 151 15.40 20.68 31.44
N ASN A 152 15.74 21.92 31.10
CA ASN A 152 14.87 23.09 31.23
C ASN A 152 14.41 23.67 29.88
N ALA A 153 14.79 23.05 28.75
CA ALA A 153 14.39 23.51 27.43
C ALA A 153 12.90 23.23 27.19
N SER A 154 12.24 24.10 26.44
CA SER A 154 10.87 23.89 25.96
C SER A 154 10.81 22.72 24.96
N SER A 155 9.61 22.18 24.74
CA SER A 155 9.41 21.10 23.75
C SER A 155 9.82 21.50 22.33
N GLU A 156 9.64 22.77 21.97
CA GLU A 156 10.05 23.31 20.66
C GLU A 156 11.58 23.33 20.54
N GLU A 157 12.29 23.84 21.56
CA GLU A 157 13.75 23.85 21.60
C GLU A 157 14.33 22.43 21.59
N ILE A 158 13.75 21.50 22.36
CA ILE A 158 14.15 20.08 22.33
C ILE A 158 13.97 19.49 20.94
N THR A 159 12.86 19.77 20.26
CA THR A 159 12.60 19.28 18.91
C THR A 159 13.67 19.77 17.92
N GLU A 160 14.00 21.07 17.96
CA GLU A 160 15.06 21.63 17.10
C GLU A 160 16.44 21.02 17.39
N LEU A 161 16.79 20.86 18.68
CA LEU A 161 18.06 20.27 19.09
C LEU A 161 18.15 18.78 18.71
N VAL A 162 17.07 18.02 18.87
CA VAL A 162 17.01 16.62 18.46
C VAL A 162 17.14 16.49 16.94
N ASN A 163 16.50 17.36 16.16
CA ASN A 163 16.64 17.37 14.71
C ASN A 163 18.09 17.61 14.29
N LYS A 164 18.76 18.63 14.85
CA LYS A 164 20.18 18.90 14.58
C LYS A 164 21.10 17.75 15.01
N ALA A 165 20.86 17.16 16.17
CA ALA A 165 21.64 16.02 16.66
C ALA A 165 21.44 14.78 15.77
N THR A 166 20.22 14.58 15.26
CA THR A 166 19.88 13.52 14.32
C THR A 166 20.60 13.73 12.99
N GLU A 167 20.54 14.92 12.41
CA GLU A 167 21.28 15.27 11.19
C GLU A 167 22.79 15.04 11.36
N ALA A 168 23.36 15.50 12.49
CA ALA A 168 24.77 15.32 12.81
C ALA A 168 25.15 13.84 12.98
N TYR A 169 24.30 13.01 13.60
CA TYR A 169 24.52 11.56 13.71
C TYR A 169 24.64 10.90 12.34
N TRP A 170 23.82 11.32 11.38
CA TRP A 170 23.87 10.85 10.00
C TRP A 170 24.95 11.53 9.16
N GLY A 171 25.74 12.43 9.73
CA GLY A 171 26.87 13.08 9.10
C GLY A 171 26.54 14.37 8.33
N PHE A 172 25.32 14.89 8.46
CA PHE A 172 24.98 16.22 7.95
C PHE A 172 25.32 17.25 9.04
N THR A 173 26.48 17.86 8.91
CA THR A 173 27.06 18.72 9.97
C THR A 173 27.21 20.18 9.53
N SER A 174 27.23 20.44 8.23
CA SER A 174 27.31 21.78 7.65
C SER A 174 26.04 22.59 7.86
N GLY A 175 24.87 21.93 7.93
CA GLY A 175 23.56 22.59 7.87
C GLY A 175 23.22 23.17 6.49
N GLU A 176 24.07 22.98 5.49
CA GLU A 176 23.89 23.51 4.14
C GLU A 176 23.27 22.46 3.22
N LYS A 177 21.94 22.51 3.02
CA LYS A 177 21.25 21.51 2.16
C LYS A 177 21.83 21.44 0.73
N GLY A 178 22.31 20.29 0.30
CA GLY A 178 22.91 20.12 -1.03
C GLY A 178 24.43 20.29 -1.05
N ALA A 179 25.04 20.58 0.10
CA ALA A 179 26.46 20.33 0.30
C ALA A 179 26.77 18.82 0.22
N GLU A 180 28.04 18.50 0.02
CA GLU A 180 28.50 17.11 -0.13
C GLU A 180 28.14 16.26 1.10
N ASP A 181 28.26 16.82 2.31
CA ASP A 181 27.93 16.11 3.55
C ASP A 181 26.42 15.87 3.70
N HIS A 182 25.57 16.78 3.20
CA HIS A 182 24.12 16.58 3.13
C HIS A 182 23.76 15.39 2.25
N ILE A 183 24.25 15.37 1.01
CA ILE A 183 23.94 14.30 0.04
C ILE A 183 24.48 12.96 0.56
N ALA A 184 25.70 12.95 1.11
CA ALA A 184 26.28 11.74 1.71
C ALA A 184 25.48 11.25 2.94
N ALA A 185 24.93 12.16 3.74
CA ALA A 185 24.06 11.80 4.87
C ALA A 185 22.73 11.19 4.41
N ILE A 186 22.11 11.74 3.35
CA ILE A 186 20.90 11.18 2.74
C ILE A 186 21.16 9.74 2.29
N GLN A 187 22.25 9.51 1.55
CA GLN A 187 22.60 8.18 1.03
C GLN A 187 22.90 7.19 2.16
N ARG A 188 23.62 7.62 3.19
CA ARG A 188 23.92 6.80 4.37
C ARG A 188 22.65 6.37 5.10
N TYR A 189 21.73 7.32 5.32
CA TYR A 189 20.44 7.05 5.93
C TYR A 189 19.57 6.13 5.07
N ALA A 190 19.49 6.38 3.76
CA ALA A 190 18.77 5.55 2.81
C ALA A 190 19.25 4.09 2.85
N LYS A 191 20.57 3.87 2.82
CA LYS A 191 21.15 2.51 2.91
C LYS A 191 20.85 1.84 4.25
N ALA A 192 20.95 2.58 5.35
CA ALA A 192 20.63 2.04 6.67
C ALA A 192 19.14 1.67 6.80
N LEU A 193 18.24 2.44 6.18
CA LEU A 193 16.81 2.12 6.12
C LEU A 193 16.55 0.85 5.33
N VAL A 194 17.17 0.70 4.15
CA VAL A 194 17.15 -0.56 3.38
C VAL A 194 17.61 -1.73 4.23
N ASP A 195 18.76 -1.61 4.89
CA ASP A 195 19.33 -2.69 5.72
C ASP A 195 18.41 -3.05 6.89
N THR A 196 17.78 -2.06 7.52
CA THR A 196 16.83 -2.28 8.61
C THR A 196 15.59 -3.03 8.11
N ILE A 197 15.01 -2.61 6.98
CA ILE A 197 13.83 -3.25 6.37
C ILE A 197 14.15 -4.70 5.97
N VAL A 198 15.32 -4.94 5.38
CA VAL A 198 15.81 -6.28 5.02
C VAL A 198 16.01 -7.14 6.27
N ALA A 199 16.69 -6.63 7.30
CA ALA A 199 17.00 -7.37 8.52
C ALA A 199 15.75 -7.72 9.34
N THR A 200 14.70 -6.90 9.22
CA THR A 200 13.41 -7.11 9.89
C THR A 200 12.39 -7.81 9.00
N ASP A 201 12.77 -8.29 7.80
CA ASP A 201 11.97 -9.06 6.85
C ASP A 201 10.59 -8.41 6.54
N TYR A 202 10.58 -7.09 6.37
CA TYR A 202 9.47 -6.42 5.70
C TYR A 202 9.54 -6.65 4.18
N ASP A 203 8.46 -6.34 3.47
CA ASP A 203 8.34 -6.52 2.03
C ASP A 203 8.60 -5.24 1.23
N GLY A 204 8.88 -4.11 1.88
CA GLY A 204 9.13 -2.87 1.17
C GLY A 204 9.04 -1.61 2.03
N LEU A 205 9.07 -0.47 1.34
CA LEU A 205 8.95 0.87 1.90
C LEU A 205 7.84 1.64 1.18
N ASP A 206 7.07 2.37 1.98
CA ASP A 206 6.06 3.33 1.61
C ASP A 206 6.50 4.70 2.13
N ILE A 207 6.83 5.62 1.21
CA ILE A 207 7.22 6.98 1.57
C ILE A 207 5.96 7.83 1.64
N ASP A 208 5.59 8.23 2.85
CA ASP A 208 4.59 9.27 3.03
C ASP A 208 5.28 10.64 2.80
N TRP A 209 4.93 11.27 1.69
CA TRP A 209 5.50 12.55 1.28
C TRP A 209 4.45 13.66 1.33
N GLU A 210 4.44 14.42 2.43
CA GLU A 210 3.50 15.52 2.65
C GLU A 210 4.22 16.82 3.03
N PRO A 211 5.09 17.37 2.15
CA PRO A 211 5.89 18.53 2.51
C PRO A 211 5.03 19.73 2.93
N ASP A 212 3.84 19.94 2.33
CA ASP A 212 2.96 21.05 2.68
C ASP A 212 2.04 20.76 3.89
N ASN A 213 1.66 19.50 4.15
CA ASN A 213 0.59 19.14 5.11
C ASN A 213 0.97 18.15 6.23
N GLY A 214 2.18 17.61 6.27
CA GLY A 214 2.59 16.58 7.25
C GLY A 214 2.82 17.07 8.68
N GLY A 215 2.44 18.31 9.02
CA GLY A 215 2.41 18.81 10.40
C GLY A 215 3.76 19.09 11.08
N ASP A 216 4.89 19.03 10.37
CA ASP A 216 6.25 19.01 10.95
C ASP A 216 7.11 20.26 10.65
N GLY A 217 6.50 21.45 10.67
CA GLY A 217 7.22 22.73 10.54
C GLY A 217 7.15 23.38 9.14
N GLY A 218 6.38 22.79 8.22
CA GLY A 218 6.03 23.37 6.92
C GLY A 218 6.97 23.01 5.77
N ARG A 219 6.65 23.49 4.56
CA ARG A 219 7.22 23.04 3.26
C ARG A 219 8.73 22.97 3.15
N TYR A 220 9.45 23.85 3.85
CA TYR A 220 10.90 24.00 3.69
C TYR A 220 11.69 23.56 4.92
N VAL A 221 11.00 23.08 5.95
CA VAL A 221 11.59 22.61 7.22
C VAL A 221 11.76 21.10 7.15
N GLY A 222 13.02 20.67 7.25
CA GLY A 222 13.45 19.28 7.24
C GLY A 222 14.49 18.99 6.18
N SER A 223 15.44 18.10 6.48
CA SER A 223 16.62 17.86 5.63
C SER A 223 16.28 17.27 4.25
N LEU A 224 15.20 16.50 4.13
CA LEU A 224 14.77 15.94 2.84
C LEU A 224 13.88 16.89 2.02
N LYS A 225 13.40 18.00 2.62
CA LYS A 225 12.63 19.03 1.91
C LYS A 225 13.55 20.05 1.24
N ASP A 226 13.14 20.61 0.12
CA ASP A 226 13.99 21.54 -0.63
C ASP A 226 14.15 22.91 0.06
N ARG A 227 15.03 23.73 -0.52
CA ARG A 227 15.14 25.15 -0.17
C ARG A 227 14.00 25.93 -0.83
N ARG A 228 13.62 27.07 -0.23
CA ARG A 228 12.64 27.98 -0.84
C ARG A 228 13.12 28.44 -2.22
N GLY A 229 12.29 28.21 -3.25
CA GLY A 229 12.62 28.53 -4.65
C GLY A 229 13.51 27.50 -5.36
N GLY A 230 13.86 26.39 -4.69
CA GLY A 230 14.52 25.25 -5.30
C GLY A 230 13.57 24.35 -6.11
N PRO A 231 14.11 23.39 -6.88
CA PRO A 231 13.31 22.35 -7.52
C PRO A 231 12.53 21.53 -6.48
N ARG A 232 11.37 20.98 -6.86
CA ARG A 232 10.51 20.19 -5.95
C ARG A 232 11.02 18.75 -5.85
N GLY A 233 11.24 18.28 -4.62
CA GLY A 233 11.65 16.93 -4.26
C GLY A 233 13.08 16.55 -4.64
N GLU A 234 14.02 17.50 -4.72
CA GLU A 234 15.41 17.21 -5.10
C GLU A 234 16.11 16.35 -4.06
N PHE A 235 16.02 16.71 -2.78
CA PHE A 235 16.69 15.93 -1.72
C PHE A 235 16.01 14.59 -1.45
N LEU A 236 14.68 14.54 -1.58
CA LEU A 236 13.96 13.27 -1.63
C LEU A 236 14.45 12.40 -2.80
N HIS A 237 14.75 12.97 -3.97
CA HIS A 237 15.21 12.20 -5.12
C HIS A 237 16.53 11.47 -4.86
N TYR A 238 17.50 12.11 -4.17
CA TYR A 238 18.73 11.42 -3.76
C TYR A 238 18.46 10.22 -2.84
N LEU A 239 17.46 10.32 -1.95
CA LEU A 239 17.03 9.20 -1.13
C LEU A 239 16.39 8.09 -1.97
N VAL A 240 15.50 8.46 -2.89
CA VAL A 240 14.81 7.52 -3.79
C VAL A 240 15.79 6.78 -4.68
N GLU A 241 16.76 7.47 -5.28
CA GLU A 241 17.78 6.86 -6.13
C GLU A 241 18.63 5.85 -5.34
N GLU A 242 19.03 6.19 -4.11
CA GLU A 242 19.84 5.30 -3.28
C GLU A 242 19.07 4.04 -2.83
N ILE A 243 17.82 4.19 -2.38
CA ILE A 243 16.94 3.06 -2.02
C ILE A 243 16.59 2.24 -3.27
N GLY A 244 16.37 2.93 -4.38
CA GLY A 244 15.97 2.38 -5.68
C GLY A 244 16.98 1.45 -6.32
N LYS A 245 18.24 1.46 -5.88
CA LYS A 245 19.22 0.40 -6.21
C LYS A 245 18.77 -0.97 -5.72
N TYR A 246 18.00 -1.01 -4.62
CA TYR A 246 17.62 -2.22 -3.91
C TYR A 246 16.14 -2.57 -4.04
N PHE A 247 15.27 -1.56 -3.98
CA PHE A 247 13.81 -1.72 -3.93
C PHE A 247 13.16 -1.22 -5.21
N GLY A 248 11.99 -1.76 -5.51
CA GLY A 248 11.17 -1.36 -6.65
C GLY A 248 11.62 -1.90 -8.01
N PRO A 249 11.00 -1.42 -9.09
CA PRO A 249 11.24 -1.85 -10.46
C PRO A 249 12.64 -1.52 -10.99
N MET A 250 13.28 -0.46 -10.49
CA MET A 250 14.62 -0.03 -10.93
C MET A 250 15.77 -0.72 -10.18
N ALA A 251 15.45 -1.58 -9.21
CA ALA A 251 16.44 -2.28 -8.41
C ALA A 251 17.38 -3.13 -9.28
N THR A 252 18.67 -2.85 -9.17
CA THR A 252 19.75 -3.61 -9.80
C THR A 252 20.39 -4.61 -8.85
N GLU A 253 20.21 -4.41 -7.54
CA GLU A 253 20.72 -5.27 -6.47
C GLU A 253 19.54 -5.75 -5.63
N ARG A 254 19.27 -7.06 -5.57
CA ARG A 254 18.19 -7.57 -4.70
C ARG A 254 18.79 -8.21 -3.45
N PRO A 255 18.74 -7.56 -2.27
CA PRO A 255 19.15 -8.18 -1.02
C PRO A 255 18.44 -9.52 -0.87
N ASN A 256 19.17 -10.58 -0.51
CA ASN A 256 18.68 -11.96 -0.36
C ASN A 256 17.85 -12.54 -1.55
N GLY A 257 17.86 -11.89 -2.71
CA GLY A 257 17.08 -12.28 -3.89
C GLY A 257 15.59 -11.93 -3.84
N LYS A 258 15.09 -11.31 -2.76
CA LYS A 258 13.66 -10.92 -2.61
C LYS A 258 13.34 -9.65 -3.39
N TYR A 259 12.11 -9.58 -3.93
CA TYR A 259 11.55 -8.33 -4.44
C TYR A 259 11.01 -7.50 -3.27
N TYR A 260 11.51 -6.28 -3.13
CA TYR A 260 11.02 -5.32 -2.15
C TYR A 260 10.22 -4.24 -2.88
N TYR A 261 8.98 -4.02 -2.43
CA TYR A 261 8.12 -2.98 -2.96
C TYR A 261 8.64 -1.60 -2.57
N PHE A 262 8.59 -0.66 -3.51
CA PHE A 262 8.91 0.72 -3.24
C PHE A 262 7.75 1.61 -3.66
N MET A 263 7.17 2.34 -2.73
CA MET A 263 5.94 3.10 -2.94
C MET A 263 6.09 4.52 -2.42
N ILE A 264 5.25 5.40 -2.93
CA ILE A 264 5.12 6.77 -2.46
C ILE A 264 3.65 7.14 -2.33
N ASP A 265 3.31 7.81 -1.24
CA ASP A 265 1.98 8.30 -0.93
C ASP A 265 1.97 9.80 -0.56
N GLY A 266 0.78 10.33 -0.28
CA GLY A 266 0.58 11.73 0.10
C GLY A 266 0.55 12.71 -1.08
N GLU A 267 1.34 13.78 -0.98
CA GLU A 267 1.45 14.87 -1.95
C GLU A 267 2.50 14.58 -3.02
N ILE A 268 2.35 13.44 -3.69
CA ILE A 268 3.32 12.88 -4.64
C ILE A 268 3.79 13.90 -5.69
N TRP A 269 2.89 14.79 -6.15
CA TRP A 269 3.18 15.88 -7.11
C TRP A 269 4.17 16.93 -6.61
N ASN A 270 4.53 16.91 -5.32
CA ASN A 270 5.58 17.74 -4.72
C ASN A 270 6.96 17.04 -4.71
N SER A 271 7.09 15.84 -5.30
CA SER A 271 8.37 15.14 -5.46
C SER A 271 8.99 15.39 -6.86
N ASN A 272 10.26 15.03 -7.04
CA ASN A 272 10.91 15.11 -8.35
C ASN A 272 10.32 14.04 -9.29
N LYS A 273 9.95 14.42 -10.53
CA LYS A 273 9.36 13.48 -11.50
C LYS A 273 10.30 12.30 -11.84
N GLU A 274 11.61 12.50 -11.77
CA GLU A 274 12.59 11.44 -12.04
C GLU A 274 12.61 10.35 -10.96
N SER A 275 11.91 10.56 -9.84
CA SER A 275 11.64 9.51 -8.85
C SER A 275 10.56 8.52 -9.32
N ALA A 276 9.66 8.91 -10.23
CA ALA A 276 8.52 8.09 -10.64
C ALA A 276 8.87 6.68 -11.15
N PRO A 277 9.96 6.48 -11.93
CA PRO A 277 10.35 5.14 -12.40
C PRO A 277 10.67 4.15 -11.27
N TYR A 278 11.11 4.64 -10.10
CA TYR A 278 11.54 3.80 -8.99
C TYR A 278 10.40 3.18 -8.19
N PHE A 279 9.17 3.67 -8.35
CA PHE A 279 8.04 3.24 -7.53
C PHE A 279 7.17 2.19 -8.24
N ASP A 280 6.74 1.19 -7.47
CA ASP A 280 5.74 0.19 -7.85
C ASP A 280 4.33 0.79 -7.90
N TYR A 281 4.00 1.66 -6.93
CA TYR A 281 2.69 2.29 -6.77
C TYR A 281 2.80 3.77 -6.37
N PHE A 282 1.87 4.56 -6.90
CA PHE A 282 1.57 5.94 -6.49
C PHE A 282 0.24 5.90 -5.73
N ILE A 283 0.28 6.15 -4.42
CA ILE A 283 -0.87 5.99 -3.54
C ILE A 283 -1.43 7.37 -3.18
N THR A 284 -2.57 7.74 -3.76
CA THR A 284 -3.18 9.03 -3.44
C THR A 284 -4.15 8.93 -2.29
N GLN A 285 -3.99 9.87 -1.35
CA GLN A 285 -4.92 10.12 -0.27
C GLN A 285 -6.15 10.86 -0.83
N ALA A 286 -7.05 10.09 -1.44
CA ALA A 286 -8.25 10.56 -2.13
C ALA A 286 -9.43 10.70 -1.17
N TYR A 287 -9.18 11.10 0.08
CA TYR A 287 -10.17 11.09 1.16
C TYR A 287 -11.42 11.91 0.80
N GLY A 288 -12.59 11.26 0.81
CA GLY A 288 -13.87 11.86 0.40
C GLY A 288 -13.99 12.23 -1.08
N ASP A 289 -13.01 11.91 -1.93
CA ASP A 289 -12.99 12.26 -3.35
C ASP A 289 -13.57 11.12 -4.20
N SER A 290 -14.77 11.33 -4.73
CA SER A 290 -15.46 10.40 -5.63
C SER A 290 -15.24 10.72 -7.11
N ASN A 291 -14.52 11.80 -7.45
CA ASN A 291 -14.24 12.21 -8.82
C ASN A 291 -12.75 12.12 -9.11
N LEU A 292 -12.32 10.91 -9.49
CA LEU A 292 -10.91 10.54 -9.53
C LEU A 292 -10.15 11.00 -10.79
N ASP A 293 -10.84 11.49 -11.83
CA ASP A 293 -10.19 11.99 -13.05
C ASP A 293 -9.25 13.18 -12.76
N ARG A 294 -9.59 14.02 -11.79
CA ARG A 294 -8.70 15.10 -11.35
C ARG A 294 -7.42 14.55 -10.69
N ARG A 295 -7.53 13.47 -9.92
CA ARG A 295 -6.39 12.81 -9.27
C ARG A 295 -5.49 12.15 -10.31
N VAL A 296 -6.09 11.47 -11.29
CA VAL A 296 -5.38 10.90 -12.45
C VAL A 296 -4.62 12.00 -13.19
N SER A 297 -5.29 13.07 -13.63
CA SER A 297 -4.65 14.16 -14.37
C SER A 297 -3.55 14.88 -13.58
N THR A 298 -3.71 15.00 -12.26
CA THR A 298 -2.66 15.55 -11.37
C THR A 298 -1.41 14.69 -11.41
N LEU A 299 -1.54 13.36 -11.21
CA LEU A 299 -0.38 12.46 -11.28
C LEU A 299 0.18 12.35 -12.69
N GLN A 300 -0.65 12.35 -13.73
CA GLN A 300 -0.18 12.35 -15.12
C GLN A 300 0.68 13.57 -15.42
N SER A 301 0.25 14.76 -14.97
CA SER A 301 1.02 15.98 -15.15
C SER A 301 2.36 15.96 -14.42
N TRP A 302 2.46 15.22 -13.31
CA TRP A 302 3.70 15.07 -12.55
C TRP A 302 4.61 13.97 -13.13
N CYS A 303 4.10 12.75 -13.28
CA CYS A 303 4.83 11.58 -13.80
C CYS A 303 5.27 11.75 -15.26
N GLY A 304 4.49 12.47 -16.07
CA GLY A 304 4.69 12.55 -17.52
C GLY A 304 4.67 11.16 -18.16
N GLU A 305 5.74 10.87 -18.90
CA GLU A 305 5.99 9.61 -19.60
C GLU A 305 6.05 8.37 -18.69
N TYR A 306 6.28 8.54 -17.39
CA TYR A 306 6.38 7.45 -16.43
C TYR A 306 5.02 7.02 -15.86
N TYR A 307 3.93 7.70 -16.21
CA TYR A 307 2.61 7.40 -15.67
C TYR A 307 2.06 6.09 -16.24
N ASP A 308 1.63 5.21 -15.32
CA ASP A 308 0.87 4.00 -15.64
C ASP A 308 -0.34 3.95 -14.72
N TYR A 309 -1.53 3.86 -15.30
CA TYR A 309 -2.80 3.75 -14.57
C TYR A 309 -2.76 2.62 -13.54
N ARG A 310 -2.09 1.51 -13.88
CA ARG A 310 -1.98 0.30 -13.04
C ARG A 310 -1.06 0.48 -11.83
N LYS A 311 -0.34 1.60 -11.74
CA LYS A 311 0.42 1.99 -10.54
C LYS A 311 -0.38 2.89 -9.59
N HIS A 312 -1.53 3.43 -10.01
CA HIS A 312 -2.26 4.41 -9.22
C HIS A 312 -3.26 3.73 -8.27
N ILE A 313 -3.12 3.96 -6.97
CA ILE A 313 -4.03 3.50 -5.92
C ILE A 313 -4.75 4.71 -5.31
N PHE A 314 -6.06 4.59 -5.11
CA PHE A 314 -6.87 5.61 -4.43
C PHE A 314 -7.29 5.12 -3.05
N THR A 315 -7.25 5.99 -2.06
CA THR A 315 -7.55 5.60 -0.68
C THR A 315 -8.59 6.48 0.00
N GLU A 316 -9.34 5.89 0.92
CA GLU A 316 -10.33 6.56 1.77
C GLU A 316 -9.86 6.64 3.24
N ASN A 317 -10.31 7.67 3.96
CA ASN A 317 -9.98 7.90 5.35
C ASN A 317 -10.92 7.16 6.32
N PHE A 318 -10.51 5.98 6.79
CA PHE A 318 -11.27 5.21 7.78
C PHE A 318 -10.97 5.62 9.24
N GLU A 319 -10.11 6.62 9.47
CA GLU A 319 -10.12 7.30 10.76
C GLU A 319 -11.45 8.01 10.99
N SER A 320 -12.01 8.63 9.95
CA SER A 320 -13.27 9.39 10.04
C SER A 320 -14.49 8.66 9.47
N SER A 321 -14.32 7.82 8.45
CA SER A 321 -15.44 7.31 7.65
C SER A 321 -15.73 5.82 7.81
N TRP A 322 -15.09 5.11 8.76
CA TRP A 322 -15.26 3.65 8.91
C TRP A 322 -16.72 3.22 9.12
N THR A 323 -17.57 4.04 9.77
CA THR A 323 -18.99 3.70 9.99
C THR A 323 -19.86 3.82 8.73
N THR A 324 -19.43 4.58 7.74
CA THR A 324 -20.19 4.83 6.49
C THR A 324 -19.50 4.27 5.24
N GLY A 325 -18.23 3.87 5.36
CA GLY A 325 -17.37 3.47 4.26
C GLY A 325 -16.87 4.65 3.41
N GLY A 326 -17.20 5.89 3.77
CA GLY A 326 -16.87 7.08 3.00
C GLY A 326 -17.31 6.94 1.54
N VAL A 327 -16.39 7.19 0.61
CA VAL A 327 -16.55 6.93 -0.83
C VAL A 327 -15.74 5.72 -1.32
N LEU A 328 -15.27 4.85 -0.41
CA LEU A 328 -14.40 3.71 -0.75
C LEU A 328 -15.00 2.81 -1.86
N LEU A 329 -16.30 2.51 -1.78
CA LEU A 329 -16.96 1.66 -2.79
C LEU A 329 -17.02 2.33 -4.16
N THR A 330 -17.19 3.65 -4.21
CA THR A 330 -17.13 4.43 -5.45
C THR A 330 -15.72 4.44 -6.03
N GLN A 331 -14.70 4.62 -5.18
CA GLN A 331 -13.30 4.52 -5.59
C GLN A 331 -12.96 3.12 -6.09
N ALA A 332 -13.50 2.08 -5.47
CA ALA A 332 -13.34 0.70 -5.90
C ALA A 332 -13.94 0.44 -7.29
N ALA A 333 -15.10 1.03 -7.60
CA ALA A 333 -15.77 0.87 -8.90
C ALA A 333 -15.08 1.63 -10.04
N TYR A 334 -14.23 2.60 -9.74
CA TYR A 334 -13.63 3.47 -10.75
C TYR A 334 -12.54 2.77 -11.57
N ASN A 335 -12.58 2.93 -12.89
CA ASN A 335 -11.45 2.80 -13.80
C ASN A 335 -11.44 4.01 -14.73
N HIS A 336 -10.25 4.47 -15.11
CA HIS A 336 -10.14 5.56 -16.08
C HIS A 336 -10.36 4.99 -17.49
N ALA A 337 -10.90 5.79 -18.42
CA ALA A 337 -11.17 5.35 -19.80
C ALA A 337 -9.94 4.73 -20.47
N ASN A 338 -8.76 5.32 -20.26
CA ASN A 338 -7.51 4.88 -20.88
C ASN A 338 -6.74 3.79 -20.09
N GLY A 339 -7.23 3.33 -18.94
CA GLY A 339 -6.56 2.25 -18.24
C GLY A 339 -7.17 1.91 -16.88
N PRO A 340 -7.08 0.63 -16.45
CA PRO A 340 -7.51 0.23 -15.14
C PRO A 340 -6.56 0.77 -14.07
N LYS A 341 -7.11 1.15 -12.92
CA LYS A 341 -6.31 1.58 -11.77
C LYS A 341 -5.51 0.41 -11.18
N GLY A 342 -4.45 0.73 -10.42
CA GLY A 342 -3.64 -0.25 -9.71
C GLY A 342 -4.31 -0.85 -8.48
N GLY A 343 -5.24 -0.11 -7.86
CA GLY A 343 -5.93 -0.60 -6.68
C GLY A 343 -6.78 0.44 -5.97
N VAL A 344 -7.31 0.02 -4.83
CA VAL A 344 -8.04 0.86 -3.88
C VAL A 344 -7.58 0.54 -2.46
N GLY A 345 -7.76 1.44 -1.51
CA GLY A 345 -7.36 1.18 -0.14
C GLY A 345 -7.97 2.09 0.92
N ALA A 346 -7.55 1.91 2.17
CA ALA A 346 -8.04 2.71 3.30
C ALA A 346 -6.95 3.06 4.32
N PHE A 347 -6.98 4.29 4.83
CA PHE A 347 -6.21 4.76 5.98
C PHE A 347 -6.89 4.36 7.29
N ARG A 348 -6.14 3.74 8.19
CA ARG A 348 -6.67 3.07 9.40
C ARG A 348 -7.75 2.05 9.06
N LEU A 349 -7.44 1.18 8.09
CA LEU A 349 -8.35 0.12 7.65
C LEU A 349 -8.82 -0.77 8.81
N ASP A 350 -8.04 -0.85 9.88
CA ASP A 350 -8.37 -1.59 11.09
C ASP A 350 -9.62 -1.08 11.81
N ASN A 351 -10.02 0.18 11.61
CA ASN A 351 -11.29 0.69 12.14
C ASN A 351 -12.52 0.04 11.51
N ASP A 352 -12.42 -0.51 10.30
CA ASP A 352 -13.53 -1.26 9.69
C ASP A 352 -13.84 -2.56 10.43
N TYR A 353 -12.92 -3.03 11.29
CA TYR A 353 -13.16 -4.18 12.17
C TYR A 353 -14.38 -3.99 13.06
N ASP A 354 -14.65 -2.76 13.51
CA ASP A 354 -15.70 -2.47 14.50
C ASP A 354 -17.11 -2.35 13.88
N ASN A 355 -17.26 -2.57 12.58
CA ASN A 355 -18.57 -2.62 11.93
C ASN A 355 -19.36 -3.89 12.31
N ALA A 356 -20.68 -3.88 12.08
CA ALA A 356 -21.56 -5.02 12.40
C ALA A 356 -21.12 -6.35 11.76
N ARG A 357 -20.42 -6.25 10.63
CA ARG A 357 -19.60 -7.31 10.05
C ARG A 357 -18.18 -6.74 9.98
N ASP A 358 -17.20 -7.43 10.56
CA ASP A 358 -15.83 -6.90 10.59
C ASP A 358 -15.31 -6.73 9.15
N TYR A 359 -14.65 -5.61 8.89
CA TYR A 359 -14.15 -5.26 7.56
C TYR A 359 -15.23 -5.20 6.47
N ASN A 360 -16.46 -4.81 6.83
CA ASN A 360 -17.60 -4.75 5.93
C ASN A 360 -17.29 -3.98 4.64
N PHE A 361 -16.75 -2.77 4.74
CA PHE A 361 -16.52 -1.92 3.58
C PHE A 361 -15.28 -2.35 2.80
N VAL A 362 -14.22 -2.78 3.48
CA VAL A 362 -13.00 -3.31 2.87
C VAL A 362 -13.32 -4.53 2.01
N ARG A 363 -14.08 -5.50 2.52
CA ARG A 363 -14.48 -6.70 1.76
C ARG A 363 -15.28 -6.37 0.51
N HIS A 364 -16.30 -5.50 0.64
CA HIS A 364 -17.09 -5.07 -0.50
C HIS A 364 -16.27 -4.28 -1.52
N ALA A 365 -15.36 -3.42 -1.07
CA ALA A 365 -14.46 -2.67 -1.95
C ALA A 365 -13.57 -3.62 -2.77
N ILE A 366 -13.06 -4.69 -2.17
CA ILE A 366 -12.25 -5.68 -2.90
C ILE A 366 -13.06 -6.35 -4.00
N GLN A 367 -14.28 -6.80 -3.70
CA GLN A 367 -15.17 -7.43 -4.68
C GLN A 367 -15.47 -6.49 -5.85
N ILE A 368 -15.88 -5.26 -5.56
CA ILE A 368 -16.18 -4.24 -6.57
C ILE A 368 -14.93 -3.92 -7.40
N ASN A 369 -13.77 -3.77 -6.77
CA ASN A 369 -12.52 -3.46 -7.47
C ASN A 369 -12.12 -4.54 -8.47
N LEU A 370 -12.28 -5.81 -8.10
CA LEU A 370 -11.99 -6.95 -8.98
C LEU A 370 -13.02 -7.07 -10.10
N GLN A 371 -14.30 -6.86 -9.80
CA GLN A 371 -15.37 -6.85 -10.80
C GLN A 371 -15.16 -5.74 -11.84
N ALA A 372 -14.93 -4.50 -11.39
CA ALA A 372 -14.72 -3.36 -12.27
C ALA A 372 -13.51 -3.55 -13.19
N TYR A 373 -12.44 -4.20 -12.69
CA TYR A 373 -11.30 -4.58 -13.51
C TYR A 373 -11.68 -5.61 -14.59
N GLN A 374 -12.39 -6.68 -14.22
CA GLN A 374 -12.81 -7.69 -15.18
C GLN A 374 -13.70 -7.10 -16.28
N GLU A 375 -14.69 -6.28 -15.90
CA GLU A 375 -15.56 -5.57 -16.84
C GLU A 375 -14.77 -4.66 -17.80
N TYR A 376 -13.74 -3.96 -17.29
CA TYR A 376 -12.84 -3.16 -18.12
C TYR A 376 -12.11 -4.03 -19.16
N MET A 377 -11.53 -5.15 -18.73
CA MET A 377 -10.77 -6.05 -19.61
C MET A 377 -11.65 -6.73 -20.67
N ASP A 378 -12.88 -7.10 -20.31
CA ASP A 378 -13.84 -7.71 -21.22
C ASP A 378 -14.28 -6.72 -22.31
N ASN A 379 -14.53 -5.46 -21.94
CA ASN A 379 -14.91 -4.41 -22.89
C ASN A 379 -13.79 -4.14 -23.90
N GLN A 380 -12.54 -4.08 -23.46
CA GLN A 380 -11.39 -3.90 -24.35
C GLN A 380 -11.18 -5.08 -25.32
N SER A 381 -11.51 -6.30 -24.89
CA SER A 381 -11.43 -7.49 -25.73
C SER A 381 -12.50 -7.50 -26.83
N ASN A 382 -13.71 -7.03 -26.50
CA ASN A 382 -14.82 -6.93 -27.45
C ASN A 382 -14.58 -5.84 -28.51
N GLU A 383 -14.09 -4.65 -28.11
CA GLU A 383 -13.76 -3.57 -29.06
C GLU A 383 -12.71 -4.00 -30.10
N ASN A 384 -11.70 -4.78 -29.68
CA ASN A 384 -10.68 -5.31 -30.58
C ASN A 384 -11.20 -6.38 -31.56
N THR A 385 -12.28 -7.07 -31.19
CA THR A 385 -12.91 -8.09 -32.04
C THR A 385 -13.87 -7.46 -33.07
N GLU A 386 -14.51 -6.34 -32.74
CA GLU A 386 -15.39 -5.61 -33.66
C GLU A 386 -14.63 -4.75 -34.69
N GLN A 387 -13.35 -4.46 -34.44
CA GLN A 387 -12.47 -3.71 -35.35
C GLN A 387 -11.66 -4.59 -36.33
N GLN A 388 -11.78 -5.92 -36.23
CA GLN A 388 -11.20 -6.90 -37.17
C GLN A 388 -12.29 -7.47 -38.09
#